data_AF-A0A0D7K8Z1-F1
#
_entry.id   AF-A0A0D7K8Z1-F1
#
_cell.length_a   1.000
_cell.length_b   1.000
_cell.length_c   1.000
_cell.angle_alpha   90.00
_cell.angle_beta   90.00
_cell.angle_gamma   90.00
#
_symmetry.space_group_name_H-M   'P 1'
#
loop_
_entity.id
_entity.type
_entity.pdbx_description
1 polymer ?
#
loop_
_entity_poly.entity_id
_entity_poly.type
_entity_poly.pdbx_seq_one_letter_code
_entity_poly.pdbx_strand_id
1 'polypeptide(L)'
;AIGGASLWIMAGKKAEEYKGVADFLNFLNDTKVQAASHQRTGYLPVTMGAYKLTEASGFYEKNPGTDVAVTQMIRKATDKSRGIRLGNFVQVRAIIDEETEQIWSGKKTPKEALDTAVTRGNEQLARFARANR
;
A
#
# COMPACT_ATOMS: atom_id res chain seq x y z
N ALA A 1 -4.46 -5.48 -2.55
CA ALA A 1 -3.18 -5.07 -1.94
C ALA A 1 -3.35 -3.66 -1.39
N ILE A 2 -2.70 -3.34 -0.26
CA ILE A 2 -2.71 -1.97 0.27
C ILE A 2 -1.86 -1.10 -0.67
N GLY A 3 -2.47 -0.06 -1.23
CA GLY A 3 -1.77 0.99 -1.98
C GLY A 3 -1.48 2.20 -1.08
N GLY A 4 -1.02 3.30 -1.69
CA GLY A 4 -0.66 4.52 -0.96
C GLY A 4 0.85 4.64 -0.76
N ALA A 5 1.26 5.26 0.34
CA ALA A 5 2.65 5.57 0.65
C ALA A 5 2.98 5.27 2.12
N SER A 6 4.27 5.26 2.44
CA SER A 6 4.77 5.18 3.81
C SER A 6 5.81 6.28 4.06
N LEU A 7 5.95 6.70 5.31
CA LEU A 7 7.00 7.63 5.71
C LEU A 7 8.29 6.85 5.99
N TRP A 8 9.39 7.25 5.35
CA TRP A 8 10.73 6.72 5.60
C TRP A 8 11.62 7.80 6.20
N ILE A 9 12.50 7.39 7.11
CA ILE A 9 13.41 8.29 7.82
C ILE A 9 14.78 8.17 7.17
N MET A 10 15.35 9.29 6.74
CA MET A 10 16.66 9.32 6.11
C MET A 10 17.76 9.08 7.14
N ALA A 11 18.78 8.30 6.77
CA ALA A 11 19.97 8.10 7.59
C ALA A 11 20.83 9.38 7.68
N GLY A 12 21.78 9.39 8.62
CA GLY A 12 22.77 10.45 8.78
C GLY A 12 22.31 11.68 9.56
N LYS A 13 21.21 11.59 10.31
CA LYS A 13 20.70 12.67 11.18
C LYS A 13 21.24 12.57 12.60
N LYS A 14 21.18 13.69 13.34
CA LYS A 14 21.57 13.76 14.76
C LYS A 14 20.52 13.07 15.64
N ALA A 15 20.93 12.65 16.83
CA ALA A 15 20.04 11.94 17.77
C ALA A 15 18.81 12.78 18.14
N GLU A 16 18.98 14.10 18.31
CA GLU A 16 17.91 15.03 18.65
C GLU A 16 16.89 15.16 17.50
N GLU A 17 17.34 15.10 16.25
CA GLU A 17 16.47 15.11 15.08
C GLU A 17 15.66 13.82 15.00
N TYR A 18 16.28 12.65 15.24
CA TYR A 18 15.56 11.39 15.30
C TYR A 18 14.53 11.36 16.43
N LYS A 19 14.82 12.00 17.58
CA LYS A 19 13.84 12.15 18.67
C LYS A 19 12.62 12.95 18.20
N GLY A 20 12.82 14.10 17.53
CA GLY A 20 11.71 14.87 16.97
C GLY A 20 10.92 14.11 15.91
N VAL A 21 11.59 13.34 15.05
CA VAL A 21 10.93 12.47 14.06
C VAL A 21 10.10 11.38 14.76
N ALA A 22 10.61 10.76 15.82
CA ALA A 22 9.87 9.77 16.59
C ALA A 22 8.62 10.38 17.26
N ASP A 23 8.75 11.57 17.84
CA ASP A 23 7.62 12.30 18.43
C ASP A 23 6.56 12.63 17.37
N PHE A 24 6.97 13.03 16.16
CA PHE A 24 6.05 13.29 15.06
C PHE A 24 5.34 12.01 14.57
N LEU A 25 6.05 10.89 14.42
CA LEU A 25 5.43 9.61 14.06
C LEU A 25 4.49 9.09 15.16
N ASN A 26 4.80 9.35 16.43
CA ASN A 26 3.91 9.04 17.54
C ASN A 26 2.64 9.90 17.51
N PHE A 27 2.78 11.21 17.25
CA PHE A 27 1.63 12.10 17.03
C PHE A 27 0.76 11.62 15.88
N LEU A 28 1.36 11.26 14.75
CA LEU A 28 0.62 10.71 13.62
C LEU A 28 -0.07 9.40 13.97
N ASN A 29 0.48 8.56 14.86
CA ASN A 29 -0.14 7.30 15.29
C ASN A 29 -1.15 7.45 16.44
N ASP A 30 -1.29 8.66 17.01
CA ASP A 30 -2.30 8.91 18.03
C ASP A 30 -3.69 8.56 17.51
N THR A 31 -4.50 7.94 18.37
CA THR A 31 -5.81 7.40 17.97
C THR A 31 -6.75 8.48 17.43
N LYS A 32 -6.78 9.67 18.04
CA LYS A 32 -7.66 10.76 17.61
C LYS A 32 -7.14 11.38 16.32
N VAL A 33 -5.82 11.57 16.21
CA VAL A 33 -5.18 12.10 15.00
C VAL A 33 -5.42 11.18 13.80
N GLN A 34 -5.22 9.87 13.96
CA GLN A 34 -5.48 8.87 12.92
C GLN A 34 -6.96 8.80 12.54
N ALA A 35 -7.87 8.76 13.52
CA ALA A 35 -9.31 8.72 13.23
C ALA A 35 -9.74 9.96 12.43
N ALA A 36 -9.31 11.15 12.86
CA ALA A 36 -9.59 12.39 12.14
C ALA A 36 -8.98 12.40 10.72
N SER A 37 -7.78 11.84 10.54
CA SER A 37 -7.16 11.70 9.22
C SER A 37 -7.94 10.75 8.30
N HIS A 38 -8.31 9.57 8.81
CA HIS A 38 -9.13 8.60 8.08
C HIS A 38 -10.45 9.21 7.63
N GLN A 39 -11.19 9.83 8.55
CA GLN A 39 -12.50 10.42 8.27
C GLN A 39 -12.42 11.57 7.26
N ARG A 40 -11.35 12.37 7.30
CA ARG A 40 -11.19 13.52 6.39
C ARG A 40 -10.72 13.13 4.99
N THR A 41 -9.90 12.08 4.87
CA THR A 41 -9.17 11.78 3.62
C THR A 41 -9.67 10.52 2.90
N GLY A 42 -10.38 9.63 3.60
CA GLY A 42 -10.77 8.33 3.08
C GLY A 42 -9.65 7.29 3.07
N TYR A 43 -8.40 7.63 3.41
CA TYR A 43 -7.34 6.64 3.64
C TYR A 43 -7.69 5.76 4.84
N LEU A 44 -7.22 4.51 4.82
CA LEU A 44 -7.46 3.55 5.90
C LEU A 44 -6.92 4.06 7.25
N PRO A 45 -7.63 3.81 8.37
CA PRO A 45 -7.05 3.99 9.69
C PRO A 45 -5.96 2.93 9.89
N VAL A 46 -4.72 3.35 10.15
CA VAL A 46 -3.58 2.42 10.24
C VAL A 46 -3.45 1.74 11.60
N THR A 47 -4.32 2.08 12.56
CA THR A 47 -4.37 1.47 13.90
C THR A 47 -5.79 0.99 14.23
N MET A 48 -5.88 -0.10 15.00
CA MET A 48 -7.17 -0.62 15.48
C MET A 48 -7.89 0.36 16.43
N GLY A 49 -7.14 1.19 17.16
CA GLY A 49 -7.72 2.24 18.00
C GLY A 49 -8.48 3.27 17.18
N ALA A 50 -7.90 3.74 16.07
CA ALA A 50 -8.53 4.72 15.19
C ALA A 50 -9.77 4.18 14.48
N TYR A 51 -9.74 2.91 14.05
CA TYR A 51 -10.92 2.23 13.52
C TYR A 51 -12.05 2.18 14.56
N LYS A 52 -11.79 1.67 15.77
CA LYS A 52 -12.79 1.58 16.85
C LYS A 52 -13.34 2.94 17.24
N LEU A 53 -12.49 3.98 17.32
CA LEU A 53 -12.94 5.33 17.61
C LEU A 53 -13.85 5.87 16.50
N THR A 54 -13.51 5.62 15.23
CA THR A 54 -14.33 6.03 14.09
C THR A 54 -15.69 5.34 14.10
N GLU A 55 -15.71 4.03 14.35
CA GLU A 55 -16.94 3.25 14.51
C GLU A 55 -17.81 3.78 15.66
N ALA A 56 -17.25 3.93 16.86
CA ALA A 56 -17.96 4.42 18.04
C ALA A 56 -18.48 5.86 17.89
N SER A 57 -17.91 6.67 16.98
CA SER A 57 -18.39 8.02 16.69
C SER A 57 -19.64 8.06 15.79
N GLY A 58 -20.08 6.91 15.28
CA GLY A 58 -21.19 6.79 14.32
C GLY A 58 -20.81 7.26 12.91
N PHE A 59 -19.51 7.41 12.61
CA PHE A 59 -19.06 7.91 11.31
C PHE A 59 -19.45 6.97 10.17
N TYR A 60 -19.30 5.66 10.35
CA TYR A 60 -19.63 4.67 9.32
C TYR A 60 -21.14 4.58 9.04
N GLU A 61 -21.98 4.75 10.06
CA GLU A 61 -23.44 4.82 9.89
C GLU A 61 -23.85 6.05 9.08
N LYS A 62 -23.22 7.20 9.36
CA LYS A 62 -23.47 8.46 8.64
C LYS A 62 -22.87 8.48 7.24
N ASN A 63 -21.83 7.69 6.98
CA ASN A 63 -21.12 7.60 5.70
C ASN A 63 -21.04 6.13 5.24
N PRO A 64 -22.16 5.53 4.81
CA PRO A 64 -22.21 4.12 4.45
C PRO A 64 -21.15 3.76 3.39
N GLY A 65 -20.48 2.62 3.58
CA GLY A 65 -19.46 2.10 2.67
C GLY A 65 -18.02 2.52 3.01
N THR A 66 -17.82 3.52 3.88
CA THR A 66 -16.47 3.96 4.28
C THR A 66 -15.74 2.97 5.20
N ASP A 67 -16.46 1.98 5.75
CA ASP A 67 -15.95 0.85 6.53
C ASP A 67 -15.52 -0.35 5.66
N VAL A 68 -16.02 -0.46 4.42
CA VAL A 68 -15.78 -1.62 3.53
C VAL A 68 -14.29 -1.87 3.32
N ALA A 69 -13.52 -0.83 3.04
CA ALA A 69 -12.08 -0.97 2.84
C ALA A 69 -11.37 -1.46 4.13
N VAL A 70 -11.83 -1.03 5.30
CA VAL A 70 -11.26 -1.44 6.60
C VAL A 70 -11.57 -2.93 6.87
N THR A 71 -12.81 -3.34 6.65
CA THR A 71 -13.25 -4.74 6.87
C THR A 71 -12.62 -5.73 5.89
N GLN A 72 -12.24 -5.28 4.69
CA GLN A 72 -11.42 -6.07 3.76
C GLN A 72 -9.99 -6.27 4.27
N MET A 73 -9.43 -5.30 5.01
CA MET A 73 -8.04 -5.32 5.44
C MET A 73 -7.77 -6.13 6.71
N ILE A 74 -8.76 -6.26 7.60
CA ILE A 74 -8.63 -7.03 8.85
C ILE A 74 -8.77 -8.56 8.65
N ARG A 75 -8.91 -9.02 7.41
CA ARG A 75 -8.94 -10.44 7.07
C ARG A 75 -7.58 -11.09 7.32
N LYS A 76 -7.58 -12.39 7.64
CA LYS A 76 -6.35 -13.14 7.91
C LYS A 76 -5.45 -13.18 6.66
N ALA A 77 -4.23 -12.66 6.78
CA ALA A 77 -3.20 -12.78 5.76
C ALA A 77 -2.42 -14.09 5.88
N THR A 78 -1.83 -14.54 4.78
CA THR A 78 -0.79 -15.58 4.73
C THR A 78 0.56 -14.93 4.53
N ASP A 79 1.65 -15.71 4.65
CA ASP A 79 3.00 -15.22 4.38
C ASP A 79 3.17 -14.64 2.95
N LYS A 80 2.30 -15.02 2.02
CA LYS A 80 2.33 -14.56 0.63
C LYS A 80 1.31 -13.46 0.31
N SER A 81 0.48 -13.04 1.27
CA SER A 81 -0.55 -12.01 1.05
C SER A 81 -0.40 -10.75 1.90
N ARG A 82 0.75 -10.57 2.59
CA ARG A 82 1.05 -9.38 3.40
C ARG A 82 1.36 -8.12 2.59
N GLY A 83 1.62 -8.28 1.28
CA GLY A 83 2.03 -7.21 0.38
C GLY A 83 2.99 -7.73 -0.68
N ILE A 84 3.46 -6.82 -1.54
CA ILE A 84 4.41 -7.11 -2.62
C ILE A 84 5.69 -6.33 -2.33
N ARG A 85 6.84 -7.01 -2.39
CA ARG A 85 8.16 -6.40 -2.26
C ARG A 85 9.03 -6.82 -3.43
N LEU A 86 9.07 -5.97 -4.45
CA LEU A 86 9.83 -6.20 -5.68
C LEU A 86 10.69 -4.97 -5.98
N GLY A 87 11.93 -5.19 -6.38
CA GLY A 87 12.74 -4.15 -6.99
C GLY A 87 12.18 -3.77 -8.36
N ASN A 88 12.33 -2.51 -8.78
CA ASN A 88 11.75 -1.99 -10.03
C ASN A 88 10.22 -2.22 -10.14
N PHE A 89 9.50 -2.21 -9.01
CA PHE A 89 8.06 -2.53 -9.00
C PHE A 89 7.21 -1.57 -9.85
N VAL A 90 7.59 -0.29 -9.97
CA VAL A 90 6.87 0.67 -10.81
C VAL A 90 6.92 0.25 -12.29
N GLN A 91 8.08 -0.20 -12.76
CA GLN A 91 8.26 -0.71 -14.12
C GLN A 91 7.50 -2.03 -14.32
N VAL A 92 7.56 -2.94 -13.33
CA VAL A 92 6.78 -4.19 -13.37
C VAL A 92 5.28 -3.91 -13.45
N ARG A 93 4.78 -2.91 -12.73
CA ARG A 93 3.37 -2.51 -12.79
C ARG A 93 2.98 -1.97 -14.17
N ALA A 94 3.79 -1.08 -14.75
CA ALA A 94 3.55 -0.58 -16.10
C ALA A 94 3.52 -1.70 -17.15
N ILE A 95 4.42 -2.69 -17.03
CA ILE A 95 4.42 -3.89 -17.87
C ILE A 95 3.10 -4.67 -17.72
N ILE A 96 2.62 -4.87 -16.49
CA ILE A 96 1.35 -5.56 -16.25
C ILE A 96 0.19 -4.77 -16.88
N ASP A 97 0.16 -3.45 -16.69
CA ASP A 97 -0.88 -2.58 -17.26
C ASP A 97 -0.90 -2.70 -18.81
N GLU A 98 0.25 -2.51 -19.47
CA GLU A 98 0.40 -2.63 -20.93
C GLU A 98 -0.05 -4.00 -21.49
N GLU A 99 0.35 -5.09 -20.83
CA GLU A 99 0.00 -6.45 -21.28
C GLU A 99 -1.47 -6.76 -21.04
N THR A 100 -2.05 -6.29 -19.93
CA THR A 100 -3.49 -6.46 -19.67
C THR A 100 -4.35 -5.62 -20.63
N GLU A 101 -3.89 -4.44 -21.08
CA GLU A 101 -4.54 -3.68 -22.16
C GLU A 101 -4.64 -4.47 -23.47
N GLN A 102 -3.68 -5.37 -23.75
CA GLN A 102 -3.77 -6.27 -24.91
C GLN A 102 -4.90 -7.31 -24.77
N ILE A 103 -5.24 -7.70 -23.53
CA ILE A 103 -6.40 -8.57 -23.26
C ILE A 103 -7.69 -7.82 -23.59
N TRP A 104 -7.83 -6.60 -23.06
CA TRP A 104 -9.06 -5.79 -23.20
C TRP A 104 -9.33 -5.38 -24.66
N SER A 105 -8.26 -5.20 -25.43
CA SER A 105 -8.34 -4.90 -26.87
C SER A 105 -8.44 -6.14 -27.76
N GLY A 106 -8.49 -7.34 -27.18
CA GLY A 106 -8.63 -8.60 -27.93
C GLY A 106 -7.40 -9.03 -28.72
N LYS A 107 -6.23 -8.43 -28.46
CA LYS A 107 -4.97 -8.70 -29.18
C LYS A 107 -4.20 -9.89 -28.63
N LYS A 108 -4.38 -10.21 -27.34
CA LYS A 108 -3.80 -11.37 -26.67
C LYS A 108 -4.86 -12.07 -25.83
N THR A 109 -4.75 -13.40 -25.71
CA THR A 109 -5.49 -14.12 -24.67
C THR A 109 -4.96 -13.73 -23.28
N PRO A 110 -5.75 -13.93 -22.20
CA PRO A 110 -5.29 -13.68 -20.84
C PRO A 110 -3.99 -14.42 -20.50
N LYS A 111 -3.85 -15.68 -20.96
CA LYS A 111 -2.63 -16.47 -20.72
C LYS A 111 -1.40 -15.85 -21.39
N GLU A 112 -1.49 -15.52 -22.67
CA GLU A 112 -0.35 -14.95 -23.42
C GLU A 112 0.11 -13.61 -22.85
N ALA A 113 -0.84 -12.74 -22.48
CA ALA A 113 -0.54 -11.46 -21.87
C ALA A 113 0.16 -11.63 -20.50
N LEU A 114 -0.36 -12.50 -19.63
CA LEU A 114 0.22 -12.74 -18.32
C LEU A 114 1.59 -13.43 -18.40
N ASP A 115 1.77 -14.40 -19.31
CA ASP A 115 3.07 -15.03 -19.55
C ASP A 115 4.10 -14.00 -20.05
N THR A 116 3.69 -13.09 -20.94
CA THR A 116 4.56 -12.00 -21.43
C THR A 116 4.93 -11.05 -20.28
N ALA A 117 3.95 -10.66 -19.45
CA ALA A 117 4.17 -9.79 -18.30
C ALA A 117 5.16 -10.41 -17.29
N VAL A 118 5.07 -11.72 -17.06
CA VAL A 118 6.02 -12.45 -16.20
C VAL A 118 7.43 -12.42 -16.78
N THR A 119 7.60 -12.70 -18.08
CA THR A 119 8.91 -12.65 -18.74
C THR A 119 9.53 -11.26 -18.63
N ARG A 120 8.81 -10.23 -19.08
CA ARG A 120 9.28 -8.82 -19.04
C ARG A 120 9.51 -8.34 -17.60
N GLY A 121 8.66 -8.74 -16.65
CA GLY A 121 8.79 -8.40 -15.24
C GLY A 121 10.03 -9.01 -14.60
N ASN A 122 10.31 -10.29 -14.88
CA ASN A 122 11.50 -10.98 -14.36
C ASN A 122 12.81 -10.34 -14.83
N GLU A 123 12.85 -9.79 -16.04
CA GLU A 123 14.00 -9.01 -16.50
C GLU A 123 14.26 -7.79 -15.61
N GLN A 124 13.20 -7.10 -15.15
CA GLN A 124 13.33 -5.96 -14.23
C GLN A 124 13.83 -6.39 -12.86
N LEU A 125 13.36 -7.54 -12.34
CA LEU A 125 13.84 -8.11 -11.09
C LEU A 125 15.32 -8.47 -11.18
N ALA A 126 15.73 -9.09 -12.28
CA ALA A 126 17.13 -9.45 -12.53
C ALA A 126 18.03 -8.20 -12.66
N ARG A 127 17.55 -7.13 -13.34
CA ARG A 127 18.24 -5.84 -13.41
C ARG A 127 18.43 -5.22 -12.03
N PHE A 128 17.37 -5.16 -11.23
CA PHE A 128 17.43 -4.64 -9.86
C PHE A 128 18.42 -5.43 -9.01
N ALA A 129 18.34 -6.76 -9.05
CA ALA A 129 19.24 -7.63 -8.29
C ALA A 129 20.71 -7.41 -8.67
N ARG A 130 21.03 -7.22 -9.96
CA ARG A 130 22.41 -6.92 -10.40
C ARG A 130 22.91 -5.56 -9.93
N ALA A 131 22.04 -4.54 -9.92
CA ALA A 131 22.42 -3.18 -9.55
C ALA A 131 22.62 -2.97 -8.03
N ASN A 132 22.14 -3.91 -7.21
CA ASN A 132 22.15 -3.82 -5.75
C ASN A 132 22.84 -5.03 -5.10
N ARG A 133 23.81 -5.63 -5.81
CA ARG A 133 24.76 -6.57 -5.22
C ARG A 133 25.83 -5.85 -4.44
#